data_AF-A0A3B3HM79-F1
#
_entry.id   AF-A0A3B3HM79-F1
#
_cell.length_a   1.000
_cell.length_b   1.000
_cell.length_c   1.000
_cell.angle_alpha   90.00
_cell.angle_beta   90.00
_cell.angle_gamma   90.00
#
_symmetry.space_group_name_H-M   'P 1'
#
loop_
_entity.id
_entity.type
_entity.pdbx_description
1 polymer ?
#
loop_
_entity_poly.entity_id
_entity_poly.type
_entity_poly.pdbx_seq_one_letter_code
_entity_poly.pdbx_strand_id
1 'polypeptide(L)'
;LATFSRRFGQEVNAAYRGKVEFTRAALNSTAIRLRSASWEDESCYICLFHMYPEGSKRRHTCLKVTGEPPELHAFSCSATGKPAPSIHWELPPNAAVENQTETSTSRNPDGTVTSSRSVTLRAPPLWSGGVDCVLNQGTGRERRHRITSRNQEVMTKGWFHISFSLLLTVASSSIIIIIIISGSWSFHQTLASSLFNQT
;
A
#
# COMPACT_ATOMS: atom_id res chain seq x y z
N LEU A 1 32.12 1.58 -3.78
CA LEU A 1 31.32 0.87 -2.76
C LEU A 1 32.22 0.14 -1.78
N ALA A 2 32.88 -0.92 -2.24
CA ALA A 2 33.77 -1.73 -1.42
C ALA A 2 34.89 -2.33 -2.28
N THR A 3 36.00 -2.71 -1.65
CA THR A 3 37.19 -3.28 -2.29
C THR A 3 37.58 -4.55 -1.54
N PHE A 4 38.03 -5.57 -2.29
CA PHE A 4 38.60 -6.79 -1.71
C PHE A 4 40.00 -7.02 -2.25
N SER A 5 40.94 -7.33 -1.36
CA SER A 5 42.30 -7.75 -1.74
C SER A 5 42.82 -8.83 -0.80
N ARG A 6 43.78 -9.65 -1.26
CA ARG A 6 44.42 -10.64 -0.39
C ARG A 6 45.20 -10.02 0.77
N ARG A 7 45.80 -8.84 0.56
CA ARG A 7 46.68 -8.19 1.54
C ARG A 7 45.88 -7.44 2.61
N PHE A 8 44.84 -6.71 2.21
CA PHE A 8 44.08 -5.83 3.10
C PHE A 8 42.69 -6.41 3.46
N GLY A 9 42.29 -7.52 2.85
CA GLY A 9 41.00 -8.14 3.11
C GLY A 9 39.85 -7.35 2.49
N GLN A 10 38.71 -7.34 3.20
CA GLN A 10 37.49 -6.64 2.80
C GLN A 10 37.48 -5.22 3.35
N GLU A 11 37.28 -4.24 2.48
CA GLU A 11 37.20 -2.84 2.86
C GLU A 11 35.92 -2.22 2.28
N VAL A 12 35.07 -1.68 3.15
CA VAL A 12 33.86 -0.96 2.77
C VAL A 12 34.10 0.54 2.99
N ASN A 13 33.81 1.35 1.96
CA ASN A 13 33.94 2.80 2.04
C ASN A 13 33.06 3.33 3.20
N ALA A 14 33.58 4.31 3.95
CA ALA A 14 32.96 4.89 5.13
C ALA A 14 31.47 5.25 4.92
N ALA A 15 31.12 5.86 3.79
CA ALA A 15 29.74 6.26 3.47
C ALA A 15 28.77 5.06 3.31
N TYR A 16 29.28 3.85 3.08
CA TYR A 16 28.50 2.65 2.84
C TYR A 16 28.65 1.60 3.95
N ARG A 17 29.33 1.94 5.06
CA ARG A 17 29.47 1.04 6.21
C ARG A 17 28.09 0.70 6.79
N GLY A 18 27.85 -0.58 7.07
CA GLY A 18 26.55 -1.09 7.55
C GLY A 18 25.49 -1.25 6.45
N LYS A 19 25.63 -0.55 5.32
CA LYS A 19 24.72 -0.67 4.16
C LYS A 19 25.20 -1.72 3.16
N VAL A 20 26.50 -1.81 2.92
CA VAL A 20 27.11 -2.80 2.02
C VAL A 20 27.79 -3.90 2.82
N GLU A 21 27.57 -5.14 2.42
CA GLU A 21 28.27 -6.31 2.93
C GLU A 21 28.81 -7.19 1.80
N PHE A 22 29.91 -7.90 2.04
CA PHE A 22 30.38 -8.92 1.11
C PHE A 22 29.63 -10.23 1.35
N THR A 23 28.99 -10.75 0.31
CA THR A 23 28.43 -12.11 0.32
C THR A 23 29.45 -13.14 -0.17
N ARG A 24 30.37 -12.71 -1.05
CA ARG A 24 31.55 -13.49 -1.45
C ARG A 24 32.76 -12.56 -1.57
N ALA A 25 33.88 -13.01 -1.05
CA ALA A 25 35.15 -12.28 -1.05
C ALA A 25 36.28 -13.19 -1.51
N ALA A 26 36.34 -13.46 -2.82
CA ALA A 26 37.42 -14.23 -3.44
C ALA A 26 37.94 -13.51 -4.69
N LEU A 27 39.23 -13.68 -5.00
CA LEU A 27 39.86 -13.00 -6.15
C LEU A 27 39.25 -13.40 -7.51
N ASN A 28 38.69 -14.60 -7.59
CA ASN A 28 37.99 -15.12 -8.78
C ASN A 28 36.47 -14.88 -8.73
N SER A 29 35.92 -14.50 -7.58
CA SER A 29 34.48 -14.33 -7.38
C SER A 29 34.21 -13.39 -6.21
N THR A 30 33.88 -12.15 -6.52
CA THR A 30 33.44 -11.15 -5.53
C THR A 30 31.97 -10.83 -5.73
N ALA A 31 31.21 -10.81 -4.64
CA ALA A 31 29.82 -10.37 -4.63
C ALA A 31 29.54 -9.57 -3.38
N ILE A 32 28.75 -8.51 -3.54
CA ILE A 32 28.31 -7.64 -2.45
C ILE A 32 26.78 -7.58 -2.42
N ARG A 33 26.23 -7.32 -1.25
CA ARG A 33 24.81 -7.04 -1.05
C ARG A 33 24.64 -5.63 -0.48
N LEU A 34 23.77 -4.86 -1.11
CA LEU A 34 23.32 -3.56 -0.62
C LEU A 34 22.02 -3.75 0.19
N ARG A 35 22.03 -3.36 1.45
CA ARG A 35 20.89 -3.42 2.37
C ARG A 35 20.12 -2.12 2.34
N SER A 36 18.80 -2.19 2.49
CA SER A 36 17.90 -1.04 2.61
C SER A 36 18.18 0.03 1.54
N ALA A 37 18.08 -0.37 0.26
CA ALA A 37 18.33 0.53 -0.86
C ALA A 37 17.30 1.67 -0.86
N SER A 38 17.79 2.89 -1.07
CA SER A 38 17.00 4.11 -1.18
C SER A 38 17.06 4.66 -2.61
N TRP A 39 16.12 5.53 -2.96
CA TRP A 39 16.12 6.22 -4.27
C TRP A 39 17.44 6.94 -4.57
N GLU A 40 18.15 7.41 -3.54
CA GLU A 40 19.48 8.03 -3.66
C GLU A 40 20.59 7.05 -4.09
N ASP A 41 20.38 5.73 -3.96
CA ASP A 41 21.32 4.70 -4.42
C ASP A 41 21.12 4.34 -5.90
N GLU A 42 20.11 4.89 -6.56
CA GLU A 42 19.86 4.61 -7.97
C GLU A 42 21.01 5.15 -8.82
N SER A 43 21.84 4.25 -9.33
CA SER A 43 23.03 4.60 -10.08
C SER A 43 23.62 3.41 -10.85
N CYS A 44 24.50 3.70 -11.79
CA CYS A 44 25.31 2.70 -12.48
C CYS A 44 26.63 2.50 -11.75
N TYR A 45 26.78 1.32 -11.15
CA TYR A 45 27.96 0.89 -10.44
C TYR A 45 28.92 0.14 -11.37
N ILE A 46 30.20 0.28 -11.07
CA ILE A 46 31.28 -0.39 -11.79
C ILE A 46 31.94 -1.41 -10.87
N CYS A 47 32.00 -2.65 -11.33
CA CYS A 47 32.84 -3.68 -10.76
C CYS A 47 34.15 -3.75 -11.55
N LEU A 48 35.27 -3.64 -10.85
CA LEU A 48 36.61 -3.62 -11.44
C LEU A 48 37.47 -4.73 -10.83
N PHE A 49 37.92 -5.66 -11.67
CA PHE A 49 38.88 -6.70 -11.32
C PHE A 49 40.25 -6.33 -11.87
N HIS A 50 41.23 -6.14 -10.99
CA HIS A 50 42.61 -5.93 -11.39
C HIS A 50 43.30 -7.29 -11.58
N MET A 51 43.75 -7.56 -12.81
CA MET A 51 44.42 -8.82 -13.17
C MET A 51 45.75 -8.48 -13.84
N TYR A 52 46.78 -9.27 -13.57
CA TYR A 52 48.09 -9.15 -14.19
C TYR A 52 48.50 -10.50 -14.82
N PRO A 53 49.04 -10.54 -16.04
CA PRO A 53 49.37 -9.41 -16.93
C PRO A 53 48.19 -8.91 -17.80
N GLU A 54 47.06 -9.61 -17.79
CA GLU A 54 45.84 -9.40 -18.61
C GLU A 54 45.16 -8.02 -18.50
N GLY A 55 45.59 -7.19 -17.54
CA GLY A 55 45.01 -5.90 -17.24
C GLY A 55 43.68 -6.00 -16.47
N SER A 56 43.06 -4.86 -16.24
CA SER A 56 41.82 -4.81 -15.47
C SER A 56 40.59 -5.15 -16.31
N LYS A 57 39.71 -6.03 -15.81
CA LYS A 57 38.39 -6.29 -16.40
C LYS A 57 37.32 -5.47 -15.68
N ARG A 58 36.43 -4.85 -16.45
CA ARG A 58 35.39 -3.92 -15.98
C ARG A 58 34.01 -4.45 -16.35
N ARG A 59 33.05 -4.34 -15.42
CA ARG A 59 31.63 -4.61 -15.67
C ARG A 59 30.76 -3.50 -15.08
N HIS A 60 29.77 -3.06 -15.85
CA HIS A 60 28.76 -2.10 -15.41
C HIS A 60 27.50 -2.84 -14.96
N THR A 61 26.87 -2.33 -13.91
CA THR A 61 25.54 -2.76 -13.45
C THR A 61 24.78 -1.53 -12.96
N CYS A 62 23.54 -1.35 -13.42
CA CYS A 62 22.73 -0.22 -13.00
C CYS A 62 21.68 -0.72 -12.01
N LEU A 63 21.69 -0.13 -10.82
CA LEU A 63 20.69 -0.36 -9.81
C LEU A 63 19.55 0.62 -10.06
N LYS A 64 18.35 0.09 -10.32
CA LYS A 64 17.12 0.87 -10.34
C LYS A 64 16.31 0.49 -9.13
N VAL A 65 15.95 1.46 -8.30
CA VAL A 65 15.06 1.21 -7.17
C VAL A 65 13.65 1.32 -7.70
N THR A 66 12.79 0.36 -7.35
CA THR A 66 11.37 0.42 -7.68
C THR A 66 10.57 0.38 -6.39
N GLY A 67 9.50 1.14 -6.38
CA GLY A 67 8.63 1.32 -5.24
C GLY A 67 7.57 2.34 -5.61
N GLU A 68 6.40 2.21 -5.01
CA GLU A 68 5.41 3.27 -5.06
C GLU A 68 5.86 4.37 -4.07
N PRO A 69 5.76 5.66 -4.45
CA PRO A 69 6.14 6.75 -3.56
C PRO A 69 5.31 6.67 -2.27
N PRO A 70 5.87 7.05 -1.10
CA PRO A 70 5.10 7.10 0.12
C PRO A 70 3.93 8.07 -0.04
N GLU A 71 2.73 7.63 0.32
CA GLU A 71 1.52 8.44 0.27
C GLU A 71 1.42 9.35 1.49
N LEU A 72 0.86 10.54 1.28
CA LEU A 72 0.55 11.48 2.35
C LEU A 72 -0.89 11.26 2.81
N HIS A 73 -1.06 10.91 4.09
CA HIS A 73 -2.37 10.75 4.71
C HIS A 73 -2.62 11.89 5.71
N ALA A 74 -3.67 12.67 5.46
CA ALA A 74 -4.09 13.75 6.34
C ALA A 74 -5.23 13.30 7.27
N PHE A 75 -5.06 13.55 8.57
CA PHE A 75 -6.03 13.25 9.60
C PHE A 75 -6.40 14.53 10.37
N SER A 76 -7.66 14.66 10.74
CA SER A 76 -8.17 15.80 11.49
C SER A 76 -9.11 15.32 12.59
N CYS A 77 -8.95 15.87 13.79
CA CYS A 77 -9.79 15.56 14.95
C CYS A 77 -10.31 16.86 15.55
N SER A 78 -11.61 16.90 15.83
CA SER A 78 -12.28 18.03 16.46
C SER A 78 -13.18 17.54 17.59
N ALA A 79 -13.12 18.21 18.74
CA ALA A 79 -13.88 17.86 19.93
C ALA A 79 -14.37 19.10 20.66
N THR A 80 -15.59 19.05 21.18
CA THR A 80 -16.21 20.16 21.93
C THR A 80 -16.42 19.75 23.38
N GLY A 81 -16.06 20.64 24.31
CA GLY A 81 -16.17 20.37 25.74
C GLY A 81 -16.15 21.63 26.60
N LYS A 82 -16.54 21.45 27.87
CA LYS A 82 -16.41 22.45 28.93
C LYS A 82 -15.83 21.74 30.18
N PRO A 83 -14.55 21.93 30.53
CA PRO A 83 -13.55 22.81 29.92
C PRO A 83 -13.07 22.36 28.53
N ALA A 84 -12.24 23.19 27.87
CA ALA A 84 -11.70 22.91 26.54
C ALA A 84 -10.99 21.53 26.50
N PRO A 85 -11.34 20.64 25.55
CA PRO A 85 -10.75 19.31 25.50
C PRO A 85 -9.31 19.37 24.97
N SER A 86 -8.42 18.58 25.57
CA SER A 86 -7.04 18.43 25.07
C SER A 86 -6.96 17.30 24.05
N ILE A 87 -6.24 17.52 22.94
CA ILE A 87 -6.14 16.56 21.82
C ILE A 87 -4.70 16.02 21.72
N HIS A 88 -4.56 14.71 21.84
CA HIS A 88 -3.32 13.96 21.64
C HIS A 88 -3.48 12.96 20.47
N TRP A 89 -2.40 12.74 19.72
CA TRP A 89 -2.37 11.81 18.61
C TRP A 89 -1.51 10.60 18.97
N GLU A 90 -2.09 9.42 18.90
CA GLU A 90 -1.32 8.16 18.99
C GLU A 90 -1.11 7.60 17.58
N LEU A 91 0.15 7.60 17.17
CA LEU A 91 0.58 7.27 15.82
C LEU A 91 1.27 5.90 15.80
N PRO A 92 1.12 5.12 14.71
CA PRO A 92 1.81 3.86 14.60
C PRO A 92 3.33 4.05 14.39
N PRO A 93 4.17 3.13 14.86
CA PRO A 93 5.63 3.29 14.89
C PRO A 93 6.29 3.34 13.50
N ASN A 94 5.58 2.92 12.46
CA ASN A 94 6.06 2.85 11.08
C ASN A 94 5.60 4.04 10.22
N ALA A 95 4.87 5.00 10.77
CA ALA A 95 4.48 6.22 10.05
C ALA A 95 5.38 7.40 10.44
N ALA A 96 5.90 8.10 9.44
CA ALA A 96 6.68 9.31 9.66
C ALA A 96 5.75 10.53 9.70
N VAL A 97 5.87 11.37 10.72
CA VAL A 97 5.12 12.64 10.80
C VAL A 97 5.71 13.62 9.80
N GLU A 98 4.87 14.12 8.90
CA GLU A 98 5.26 15.15 7.94
C GLU A 98 5.02 16.55 8.48
N ASN A 99 3.80 16.78 8.94
CA ASN A 99 3.39 18.05 9.49
C ASN A 99 2.31 17.83 10.56
N GLN A 100 2.26 18.72 11.54
CA GLN A 100 1.27 18.70 12.60
C GLN A 100 0.86 20.12 12.95
N THR A 101 -0.44 20.39 12.97
CA THR A 101 -0.94 21.70 13.39
C THR A 101 -0.95 21.81 14.91
N GLU A 102 -0.79 23.03 15.41
CA GLU A 102 -1.12 23.35 16.79
C GLU A 102 -2.62 23.17 17.05
N THR A 103 -2.98 23.00 18.32
CA THR A 103 -4.38 22.88 18.72
C THR A 103 -5.06 24.24 18.58
N SER A 104 -5.99 24.33 17.63
CA SER A 104 -6.87 25.49 17.47
C SER A 104 -8.07 25.37 18.41
N THR A 105 -8.43 26.44 19.11
CA THR A 105 -9.61 26.46 19.98
C THR A 105 -10.57 27.56 19.58
N SER A 106 -11.84 27.24 19.38
CA SER A 106 -12.92 28.19 19.15
C SER A 106 -13.96 28.10 20.27
N ARG A 107 -14.41 29.26 20.76
CA ARG A 107 -15.48 29.34 21.77
C ARG A 107 -16.81 29.42 21.05
N ASN A 108 -17.74 28.55 21.44
CA ASN A 108 -19.09 28.52 20.90
C ASN A 108 -20.02 29.44 21.69
N PRO A 109 -21.15 29.88 21.09
CA PRO A 109 -22.14 30.74 21.75
C PRO A 109 -22.76 30.11 23.01
N ASP A 110 -22.85 28.78 23.05
CA ASP A 110 -23.35 27.99 24.18
C ASP A 110 -22.36 27.94 25.37
N GLY A 111 -21.20 28.60 25.26
CA GLY A 111 -20.16 28.64 26.27
C GLY A 111 -19.31 27.37 26.35
N THR A 112 -19.44 26.45 25.40
CA THR A 112 -18.49 25.34 25.20
C THR A 112 -17.30 25.77 24.36
N VAL A 113 -16.22 25.00 24.38
CA VAL A 113 -15.03 25.24 23.57
C VAL A 113 -14.77 24.05 22.67
N THR A 114 -14.69 24.30 21.36
CA THR A 114 -14.27 23.33 20.35
C THR A 114 -12.77 23.43 20.17
N SER A 115 -12.07 22.31 20.31
CA SER A 115 -10.65 22.19 20.00
C SER A 115 -10.49 21.34 18.75
N SER A 116 -9.60 21.73 17.85
CA SER A 116 -9.34 21.04 16.59
C SER A 116 -7.84 20.97 16.31
N ARG A 117 -7.38 19.81 15.87
CA ARG A 117 -5.97 19.54 15.54
C ARG A 117 -5.89 18.58 14.35
N SER A 118 -4.91 18.77 13.48
CA SER A 118 -4.67 17.94 12.31
C SER A 118 -3.22 17.44 12.24
N VAL A 119 -3.01 16.28 11.62
CA VAL A 119 -1.69 15.66 11.42
C VAL A 119 -1.61 15.05 10.02
N THR A 120 -0.47 15.22 9.36
CA THR A 120 -0.17 14.56 8.09
C THR A 120 0.96 13.55 8.29
N LEU A 121 0.75 12.33 7.80
CA LEU A 121 1.71 11.24 7.89
C LEU A 121 2.19 10.85 6.50
N ARG A 122 3.50 10.58 6.37
CA ARG A 122 4.07 9.81 5.26
C ARG A 122 3.98 8.32 5.61
N ALA A 123 3.23 7.57 4.83
CA ALA A 123 3.06 6.13 5.01
C ALA A 123 3.30 5.35 3.71
N PRO A 124 3.59 4.04 3.78
CA PRO A 124 3.67 3.20 2.60
C PRO A 124 2.33 3.14 1.82
N PRO A 125 2.36 2.93 0.50
CA PRO A 125 1.18 3.02 -0.39
C PRO A 125 0.12 1.93 -0.18
N LEU A 126 0.42 0.88 0.58
CA LEU A 126 -0.54 -0.15 1.01
C LEU A 126 -0.95 -0.01 2.48
N TRP A 127 -0.79 1.18 3.06
CA TRP A 127 -1.07 1.42 4.46
C TRP A 127 -2.58 1.55 4.71
N SER A 128 -3.19 0.49 5.25
CA SER A 128 -4.56 0.47 5.74
C SER A 128 -4.69 0.94 7.20
N GLY A 129 -3.64 1.56 7.74
CA GLY A 129 -3.60 1.98 9.13
C GLY A 129 -4.55 3.13 9.44
N GLY A 130 -4.85 3.26 10.72
CA GLY A 130 -5.57 4.40 11.28
C GLY A 130 -4.75 5.01 12.41
N VAL A 131 -5.09 6.24 12.75
CA VAL A 131 -4.52 6.97 13.88
C VAL A 131 -5.58 7.08 14.98
N ASP A 132 -5.14 7.11 16.23
CA ASP A 132 -6.05 7.34 17.35
C ASP A 132 -5.93 8.80 17.80
N CYS A 133 -7.06 9.50 17.79
CA CYS A 133 -7.23 10.77 18.47
C CYS A 133 -7.66 10.51 19.91
N VAL A 134 -6.81 10.88 20.86
CA VAL A 134 -7.04 10.71 22.30
C VAL A 134 -7.35 12.07 22.92
N LEU A 135 -8.52 12.18 23.53
CA LEU A 135 -9.00 13.36 24.22
C LEU A 135 -8.74 13.24 25.72
N ASN A 136 -8.25 14.31 26.35
CA ASN A 136 -8.04 14.40 27.80
C ASN A 136 -7.23 13.23 28.37
N GLN A 137 -6.12 12.91 27.69
CA GLN A 137 -5.21 11.83 28.06
C GLN A 137 -4.78 11.93 29.53
N GLY A 138 -4.85 10.82 30.26
CA GLY A 138 -4.46 10.77 31.67
C GLY A 138 -5.46 11.39 32.65
N THR A 139 -6.63 11.83 32.17
CA THR A 139 -7.74 12.24 33.04
C THR A 139 -8.79 11.12 33.14
N GLY A 140 -9.60 11.11 34.21
CA GLY A 140 -10.73 10.17 34.33
C GLY A 140 -11.84 10.33 33.26
N ARG A 141 -11.66 11.22 32.28
CA ARG A 141 -12.56 11.46 31.13
C ARG A 141 -11.85 11.27 29.80
N GLU A 142 -10.82 10.42 29.76
CA GLU A 142 -10.13 10.06 28.53
C GLU A 142 -11.09 9.43 27.52
N ARG A 143 -10.99 9.85 26.25
CA ARG A 143 -11.76 9.26 25.14
C ARG A 143 -10.87 9.05 23.94
N ARG A 144 -10.99 7.89 23.30
CA ARG A 144 -10.20 7.51 22.12
C ARG A 144 -11.09 7.37 20.91
N HIS A 145 -10.69 7.98 19.80
CA HIS A 145 -11.40 7.87 18.53
C HIS A 145 -10.42 7.50 17.42
N ARG A 146 -10.67 6.36 16.77
CA ARG A 146 -9.84 5.85 15.68
C ARG A 146 -10.28 6.43 14.34
N ILE A 147 -9.36 7.04 13.61
CA ILE A 147 -9.60 7.61 12.28
C ILE A 147 -8.79 6.81 11.27
N THR A 148 -9.46 6.15 10.34
CA THR A 148 -8.84 5.37 9.25
C THR A 148 -8.64 6.23 8.01
N SER A 149 -7.63 5.90 7.20
CA SER A 149 -7.43 6.62 5.94
C SER A 149 -8.61 6.40 4.98
N ARG A 150 -9.11 7.48 4.39
CA ARG A 150 -10.31 7.51 3.53
C ARG A 150 -10.09 6.87 2.14
N ASN A 151 -8.87 6.46 1.79
CA ASN A 151 -8.53 6.04 0.42
C ASN A 151 -9.13 4.70 -0.05
N GLN A 152 -9.96 3.99 0.74
CA GLN A 152 -10.41 2.63 0.38
C GLN A 152 -11.92 2.42 0.23
N GLU A 153 -12.75 3.46 0.25
CA GLU A 153 -14.20 3.26 0.09
C GLU A 153 -14.68 3.20 -1.38
N VAL A 154 -13.84 3.52 -2.38
CA VAL A 154 -14.30 3.70 -3.78
C VAL A 154 -14.03 2.50 -4.70
N MET A 155 -12.98 1.70 -4.49
CA MET A 155 -12.62 0.63 -5.44
C MET A 155 -13.26 -0.74 -5.19
N THR A 156 -13.68 -1.07 -3.96
CA THR A 156 -14.24 -2.40 -3.65
C THR A 156 -15.73 -2.48 -3.97
N LYS A 157 -16.52 -1.47 -3.60
CA LYS A 157 -17.97 -1.45 -3.86
C LYS A 157 -18.30 -1.56 -5.34
N GLY A 158 -17.57 -0.84 -6.22
CA GLY A 158 -17.81 -0.87 -7.66
C GLY A 158 -17.63 -2.27 -8.29
N TRP A 159 -16.58 -2.99 -7.91
CA TRP A 159 -16.28 -4.30 -8.50
C TRP A 159 -17.28 -5.38 -8.05
N PHE A 160 -17.74 -5.35 -6.80
CA PHE A 160 -18.79 -6.26 -6.32
C PHE A 160 -20.13 -6.03 -7.04
N HIS A 161 -20.52 -4.77 -7.28
CA HIS A 161 -21.73 -4.46 -8.02
C HIS A 161 -21.66 -4.91 -9.49
N ILE A 162 -20.51 -4.74 -10.15
CA ILE A 162 -20.32 -5.17 -11.56
C ILE A 162 -20.35 -6.70 -11.67
N SER A 163 -19.65 -7.41 -10.78
CA SER A 163 -19.62 -8.88 -10.79
C SER A 163 -20.99 -9.50 -10.54
N PHE A 164 -21.75 -8.97 -9.58
CA PHE A 164 -23.10 -9.47 -9.27
C PHE A 164 -24.10 -9.22 -10.41
N SER A 165 -24.02 -8.05 -11.06
CA SER A 165 -24.85 -7.72 -12.23
C SER A 165 -24.60 -8.66 -13.42
N LEU A 166 -23.34 -9.02 -13.70
CA LEU A 166 -23.00 -9.96 -14.77
C LEU A 166 -23.53 -11.37 -14.48
N LEU A 167 -23.47 -11.84 -13.23
CA LEU A 167 -23.99 -13.16 -12.85
C LEU A 167 -25.51 -13.25 -13.03
N LEU A 168 -26.25 -12.21 -12.65
CA LEU A 168 -27.70 -12.16 -12.82
C LEU A 168 -28.11 -12.19 -14.31
N THR A 169 -27.40 -11.46 -15.17
CA THR A 169 -27.71 -11.43 -16.61
C THR A 169 -27.41 -12.75 -17.32
N VAL A 170 -26.32 -13.43 -16.94
CA VAL A 170 -26.01 -14.78 -17.44
C VAL A 170 -27.03 -15.81 -16.94
N ALA A 171 -27.45 -15.74 -15.68
CA ALA A 171 -28.47 -16.63 -15.15
C ALA A 171 -29.83 -16.42 -15.85
N SER A 172 -30.27 -15.17 -16.04
CA SER A 172 -31.53 -14.88 -16.73
C SER A 172 -31.53 -15.33 -18.18
N SER A 173 -30.43 -15.10 -18.91
CA SER A 173 -30.32 -15.55 -20.31
C SER A 173 -30.30 -17.07 -20.43
N SER A 174 -29.63 -17.77 -19.52
CA SER A 174 -29.64 -19.24 -19.47
C SER A 174 -31.05 -19.80 -19.23
N ILE A 175 -31.81 -19.21 -18.30
CA ILE A 175 -33.20 -19.61 -18.03
C ILE A 175 -34.09 -19.38 -19.26
N ILE A 176 -33.96 -18.23 -19.92
CA ILE A 176 -34.72 -17.92 -21.14
C ILE A 176 -34.43 -18.94 -22.25
N ILE A 177 -33.16 -19.30 -22.46
CA ILE A 177 -32.76 -20.31 -23.46
C ILE A 177 -33.40 -21.66 -23.14
N ILE A 178 -33.41 -22.09 -21.88
CA ILE A 178 -34.04 -23.36 -21.45
C ILE A 178 -35.56 -23.34 -21.71
N ILE A 179 -36.23 -22.21 -21.46
CA ILE A 179 -37.67 -22.05 -21.74
C ILE A 179 -37.94 -22.14 -23.25
N ILE A 180 -37.10 -21.52 -24.09
CA ILE A 180 -37.26 -21.58 -25.55
C ILE A 180 -37.07 -23.03 -26.04
N ILE A 181 -36.02 -23.72 -25.59
CA ILE A 181 -35.74 -25.10 -26.02
C ILE A 181 -36.87 -26.05 -25.60
N SER A 182 -37.35 -25.95 -24.35
CA SER A 182 -38.46 -26.78 -23.85
C SER A 182 -39.80 -26.45 -24.53
N GLY A 183 -40.06 -25.18 -24.81
CA GLY A 183 -41.23 -24.73 -25.56
C GLY A 183 -41.22 -25.22 -27.01
N SER A 184 -40.09 -25.10 -27.70
CA SER A 184 -39.93 -25.63 -29.06
C SER A 184 -40.06 -27.15 -29.12
N TRP A 185 -39.52 -27.87 -28.13
CA TRP A 185 -39.66 -29.31 -28.06
C TRP A 185 -41.12 -29.74 -27.83
N SER A 186 -41.82 -29.07 -26.92
CA SER A 186 -43.25 -29.31 -26.65
C SER A 186 -44.10 -28.99 -27.87
N PHE A 187 -43.82 -27.90 -28.58
CA PHE A 187 -44.53 -27.52 -29.81
C PHE A 187 -44.30 -28.52 -30.95
N HIS A 188 -43.06 -29.01 -31.11
CA HIS A 188 -42.74 -30.05 -32.08
C HIS A 188 -43.47 -31.36 -31.77
N GLN A 189 -43.59 -31.73 -30.50
CA GLN A 189 -44.31 -32.93 -30.07
C GLN A 189 -45.83 -32.81 -30.32
N THR A 190 -46.40 -31.63 -30.08
CA THR A 190 -47.82 -31.34 -30.39
C THR A 190 -48.08 -31.36 -31.90
N LEU A 191 -47.21 -30.77 -32.73
CA LEU A 191 -47.31 -30.84 -34.20
C LEU A 191 -47.18 -32.26 -34.75
N ALA A 192 -46.26 -33.06 -34.19
CA ALA A 192 -46.12 -34.47 -34.55
C ALA A 192 -47.38 -35.28 -34.18
N SER A 193 -48.01 -34.96 -33.04
CA SER A 193 -49.26 -35.60 -32.64
C SER A 193 -50.48 -35.16 -33.46
N SER A 194 -50.54 -33.91 -33.93
CA SER A 194 -51.62 -33.43 -34.80
C SER A 194 -51.54 -33.98 -36.23
N LEU A 195 -50.32 -34.22 -36.75
CA LEU A 195 -50.14 -34.86 -38.06
C LEU A 195 -50.47 -36.36 -38.03
N PHE A 196 -50.38 -37.02 -36.88
CA PHE A 196 -50.72 -38.44 -36.73
C PHE A 196 -52.21 -38.69 -36.47
N ASN A 197 -52.98 -37.68 -36.05
CA ASN A 197 -54.42 -37.82 -35.75
C ASN A 197 -55.33 -37.45 -36.93
N GLN A 198 -54.77 -37.32 -38.14
CA GLN A 198 -55.49 -36.96 -39.37
C GLN A 198 -55.36 -38.03 -40.48
N THR A 199 -55.04 -39.28 -40.10
CA THR A 199 -55.16 -40.50 -40.92
C THR A 199 -56.08 -41.49 -40.24
#